data_AF-A0A7S1P7J9-F1
#
_entry.id   AF-A0A7S1P7J9-F1
#
_cell.length_a   1.000
_cell.length_b   1.000
_cell.length_c   1.000
_cell.angle_alpha   90.00
_cell.angle_beta   90.00
_cell.angle_gamma   90.00
#
_symmetry.space_group_name_H-M   'P 1'
#
loop_
_entity.id
_entity.type
_entity.pdbx_description
1 polymer ?
#
loop_
_entity_poly.entity_id
_entity_poly.type
_entity_poly.pdbx_seq_one_letter_code
_entity_poly.pdbx_strand_id
1 'polypeptide(L)'
;HFLAYAGIDIVEKDRSLRFVRRHHPEHGYALDPHDFRLAGNNGNRLFTVQDKQRVNVKGMFDGAPDEYVTLIGAIVQEVDVANNVVMEFRSWDHFELPSLVAQSDARFGVEEPGTAPGEWDLIHQNSATFTD
;
A
#
# COMPACT_ATOMS: atom_id res chain seq x y z
N HIS A 1 11.71 7.65 22.28
CA HIS A 1 10.46 6.96 21.97
C HIS A 1 10.83 5.69 21.26
N PHE A 2 10.20 4.57 21.61
CA PHE A 2 10.47 3.28 20.98
C PHE A 2 9.22 2.87 20.20
N LEU A 3 9.42 2.42 18.96
CA LEU A 3 8.37 1.77 18.18
C LEU A 3 8.44 0.27 18.42
N ALA A 4 7.29 -0.35 18.63
CA ALA A 4 7.16 -1.80 18.71
C ALA A 4 6.05 -2.26 17.75
N TYR A 5 6.32 -3.35 17.04
CA TYR A 5 5.31 -4.07 16.27
C TYR A 5 4.54 -5.00 17.22
N ALA A 6 3.21 -4.92 17.18
CA ALA A 6 2.31 -5.83 17.90
C ALA A 6 1.30 -6.41 16.90
N GLY A 7 1.72 -7.39 16.10
CA GLY A 7 0.95 -7.85 14.94
C GLY A 7 1.02 -6.84 13.79
N ILE A 8 -0.13 -6.49 13.19
CA ILE A 8 -0.25 -5.44 12.16
C ILE A 8 -0.30 -4.02 12.75
N ASP A 9 -0.16 -3.84 14.06
CA ASP A 9 -0.18 -2.53 14.71
C ASP A 9 1.23 -1.99 14.96
N ILE A 10 1.43 -0.71 14.63
CA ILE A 10 2.62 0.05 15.07
C ILE A 10 2.23 0.87 16.30
N VAL A 11 2.89 0.60 17.43
CA VAL A 11 2.64 1.31 18.70
C VAL A 11 3.87 2.06 19.18
N GLU A 12 3.64 3.29 19.63
CA GLU A 12 4.62 4.14 20.29
C GLU A 12 4.60 3.92 21.80
N LYS A 13 5.79 3.76 22.39
CA LYS A 13 5.98 3.68 23.83
C LYS A 13 6.97 4.71 24.35
N ASP A 14 6.74 5.16 25.59
CA ASP A 14 7.67 6.02 26.31
C ASP A 14 8.91 5.24 26.80
N ARG A 15 9.85 5.93 27.47
CA ARG A 15 11.07 5.29 27.99
C ARG A 15 10.81 4.28 29.11
N SER A 16 9.63 4.31 29.72
CA SER A 16 9.16 3.36 30.73
C SER A 16 8.30 2.24 30.12
N LEU A 17 8.32 2.11 28.78
CA LEU A 17 7.56 1.12 28.00
C LEU A 17 6.04 1.23 28.15
N ARG A 18 5.55 2.39 28.61
CA ARG A 18 4.11 2.66 28.67
C ARG A 18 3.61 3.06 27.29
N PHE A 19 2.40 2.61 26.96
CA PHE A 19 1.73 2.98 25.71
C PHE A 19 1.54 4.49 25.62
N VAL A 20 1.89 5.05 24.46
CA VAL A 20 1.68 6.46 24.12
C VAL A 20 0.62 6.58 23.04
N ARG A 21 0.77 5.85 21.93
CA ARG A 21 -0.10 5.97 20.75
C ARG A 21 -0.07 4.69 19.91
N ARG A 22 -1.16 4.42 19.20
CA ARG A 22 -1.19 3.52 18.04
C ARG A 22 -1.17 4.35 16.77
N HIS A 23 -0.34 3.97 15.81
CA HIS A 23 -0.27 4.59 14.50
C HIS A 23 -1.05 3.76 13.48
N HIS A 24 -1.82 4.44 12.66
CA HIS A 24 -2.61 3.84 11.59
C HIS A 24 -2.82 4.90 10.49
N PRO A 25 -3.01 4.48 9.23
CA PRO A 25 -3.59 5.35 8.23
C PRO A 25 -5.05 5.69 8.61
N GLU A 26 -5.57 6.76 8.03
CA GLU A 26 -6.95 7.20 8.18
C GLU A 26 -7.83 6.68 7.03
N HIS A 27 -9.09 7.13 6.96
CA HIS A 27 -10.07 6.71 5.94
C HIS A 27 -10.40 5.20 5.94
N GLY A 28 -10.11 4.50 7.04
CA GLY A 28 -10.45 3.08 7.22
C GLY A 28 -9.48 2.11 6.55
N TYR A 29 -8.34 2.60 6.04
CA TYR A 29 -7.32 1.75 5.46
C TYR A 29 -6.68 0.81 6.49
N ALA A 30 -6.32 -0.38 6.03
CA ALA A 30 -5.50 -1.28 6.82
C ALA A 30 -4.04 -0.80 6.81
N LEU A 31 -3.37 -0.93 7.95
CA LEU A 31 -1.95 -0.62 8.02
C LEU A 31 -1.17 -1.65 7.19
N ASP A 32 -0.36 -1.15 6.26
CA ASP A 32 0.68 -1.94 5.65
C ASP A 32 1.96 -1.85 6.49
N PRO A 33 2.47 -2.97 7.03
CA PRO A 33 3.68 -2.93 7.84
C PRO A 33 4.97 -2.67 7.05
N HIS A 34 4.95 -2.64 5.71
CA HIS A 34 6.15 -2.52 4.87
C HIS A 34 6.82 -1.14 4.96
N ASP A 35 6.09 -0.03 5.10
CA ASP A 35 6.71 1.29 5.30
C ASP A 35 5.87 2.19 6.23
N PHE A 36 6.56 2.74 7.23
CA PHE A 36 6.01 3.72 8.16
C PHE A 36 7.11 4.69 8.56
N ARG A 37 6.83 5.99 8.43
CA ARG A 37 7.79 7.03 8.84
C ARG A 37 7.15 8.05 9.76
N LEU A 38 7.83 8.31 10.88
CA LEU A 38 7.59 9.48 11.71
C LEU A 38 8.48 10.62 11.19
N ALA A 39 7.86 11.68 10.67
CA ALA A 39 8.57 12.88 10.28
C ALA A 39 9.08 13.60 11.54
N GLY A 40 10.38 13.48 11.81
CA GLY A 40 11.01 13.88 13.08
C GLY A 40 10.83 15.34 13.48
N ASN A 41 10.51 16.23 12.52
CA ASN A 41 10.43 17.68 12.78
C ASN A 41 8.99 18.14 13.07
N ASN A 42 7.98 17.39 12.62
CA ASN A 42 6.58 17.85 12.59
C ASN A 42 5.64 16.89 13.35
N GLY A 43 6.09 15.66 13.62
CA GLY A 43 5.24 14.61 14.22
C GLY A 43 4.22 14.00 13.25
N ASN A 44 4.23 14.44 11.99
CA ASN A 44 3.46 13.83 10.91
C ASN A 44 3.91 12.39 10.67
N ARG A 45 3.00 11.60 10.13
CA ARG A 45 3.17 10.17 9.89
C ARG A 45 2.89 9.90 8.43
N LEU A 46 3.82 9.23 7.77
CA LEU A 46 3.65 8.76 6.40
C LEU A 46 3.37 7.26 6.45
N PHE A 47 2.29 6.85 5.78
CA PHE A 47 1.87 5.46 5.62
C PHE A 47 1.87 5.10 4.14
N THR A 48 2.30 3.88 3.84
CA THR A 48 1.93 3.19 2.60
C THR A 48 0.78 2.23 2.92
N VAL A 49 -0.08 1.99 1.93
CA VAL A 49 -1.26 1.13 2.06
C VAL A 49 -1.44 0.35 0.75
N GLN A 50 -1.70 -0.95 0.88
CA GLN A 50 -2.24 -1.78 -0.20
C GLN A 50 -3.74 -1.52 -0.36
N ASP A 51 -4.14 -0.99 -1.51
CA ASP A 51 -5.55 -0.84 -1.87
C ASP A 51 -5.93 -1.91 -2.89
N LYS A 52 -6.63 -2.95 -2.43
CA LYS A 52 -7.01 -4.12 -3.25
C LYS A 52 -8.35 -3.88 -3.92
N GLN A 53 -8.40 -3.97 -5.25
CA GLN A 53 -9.61 -3.75 -6.05
C GLN A 53 -9.91 -4.97 -6.93
N ARG A 54 -11.17 -5.37 -7.00
CA ARG A 54 -11.62 -6.47 -7.87
C ARG A 54 -11.99 -5.92 -9.24
N VAL A 55 -11.25 -6.28 -10.28
CA VAL A 55 -11.35 -5.68 -11.62
C VAL A 55 -11.45 -6.76 -12.68
N ASN A 56 -12.33 -6.58 -13.67
CA ASN A 56 -12.33 -7.43 -14.87
C ASN A 56 -11.22 -6.99 -15.82
N VAL A 57 -10.30 -7.89 -16.13
CA VAL A 57 -9.12 -7.61 -16.98
C VAL A 57 -9.37 -7.83 -18.47
N LYS A 58 -10.59 -8.18 -18.89
CA LYS A 58 -10.93 -8.42 -20.28
C LYS A 58 -10.48 -7.27 -21.18
N GLY A 59 -9.58 -7.59 -22.11
CA GLY A 59 -9.09 -6.63 -23.12
C GLY A 59 -8.10 -5.59 -22.58
N MET A 60 -7.57 -5.74 -21.35
CA MET A 60 -6.55 -4.83 -20.82
C MET A 60 -5.17 -5.04 -21.42
N PHE A 61 -4.88 -6.25 -21.89
CA PHE A 61 -3.63 -6.63 -22.56
C PHE A 61 -3.91 -7.77 -23.56
N ASP A 62 -2.95 -8.02 -24.46
CA ASP A 62 -3.11 -9.06 -25.48
C ASP A 62 -3.13 -10.45 -24.82
N GLY A 63 -4.18 -11.22 -25.08
CA GLY A 63 -4.43 -12.49 -24.39
C GLY A 63 -5.08 -12.38 -23.00
N ALA A 64 -5.54 -11.20 -22.59
CA ALA A 64 -6.21 -11.04 -21.29
C ALA A 64 -7.50 -11.88 -21.19
N PRO A 65 -7.67 -12.66 -20.11
CA PRO A 65 -8.88 -13.46 -19.91
C PRO A 65 -10.11 -12.59 -19.59
N ASP A 66 -11.30 -13.13 -19.85
CA ASP A 66 -12.56 -12.52 -19.42
C ASP A 66 -12.91 -12.97 -18.00
N GLU A 67 -12.15 -12.47 -17.03
CA GLU A 67 -12.35 -12.78 -15.61
C GLU A 67 -12.02 -11.60 -14.70
N TYR A 68 -12.58 -11.66 -13.49
CA TYR A 68 -12.24 -10.71 -12.44
C TYR A 68 -11.01 -11.21 -11.69
N VAL A 69 -10.05 -10.33 -11.46
CA VAL A 69 -8.87 -10.57 -10.62
C VAL A 69 -8.75 -9.48 -9.56
N THR A 70 -8.02 -9.76 -8.48
CA THR A 70 -7.77 -8.77 -7.43
C THR A 70 -6.46 -8.06 -7.75
N LEU A 71 -6.55 -6.79 -8.14
CA LEU A 71 -5.39 -5.95 -8.41
C LEU A 71 -5.01 -5.17 -7.15
N ILE A 72 -3.71 -5.07 -6.87
CA ILE A 72 -3.20 -4.32 -5.72
C ILE A 72 -2.64 -2.98 -6.19
N GLY A 73 -3.24 -1.89 -5.73
CA GLY A 73 -2.77 -0.52 -5.90
C GLY A 73 -2.03 -0.01 -4.67
N ALA A 74 -1.40 1.15 -4.81
CA ALA A 74 -0.68 1.81 -3.72
C ALA A 74 -1.38 3.11 -3.32
N ILE A 75 -1.58 3.29 -2.02
CA ILE A 75 -1.95 4.56 -1.42
C ILE A 75 -0.80 5.05 -0.55
N VAL A 76 -0.46 6.33 -0.67
CA VAL A 76 0.49 7.01 0.21
C VAL A 76 -0.26 8.11 0.93
N GLN A 77 -0.23 8.08 2.27
CA GLN A 77 -0.98 9.01 3.09
C GLN A 77 -0.08 9.68 4.11
N GLU A 78 -0.13 11.01 4.17
CA GLU A 78 0.47 11.79 5.25
C GLU A 78 -0.62 12.23 6.23
N VAL A 79 -0.40 11.94 7.50
CA VAL A 79 -1.34 12.22 8.60
C VAL A 79 -0.66 13.07 9.66
N ASP A 80 -1.29 14.17 10.07
CA ASP A 80 -0.75 15.08 11.08
C ASP A 80 -0.85 14.54 12.51
N VAL A 81 -0.33 15.23 13.52
CA VAL A 81 -0.40 14.81 14.94
C VAL A 81 -1.82 14.66 15.49
N ALA A 82 -2.81 15.30 14.87
CA ALA A 82 -4.22 15.31 15.24
C ALA A 82 -5.07 14.30 14.44
N ASN A 83 -4.43 13.44 13.63
CA ASN A 83 -5.09 12.44 12.79
C ASN A 83 -5.87 13.03 11.60
N ASN A 84 -5.50 14.22 11.13
CA ASN A 84 -6.02 14.73 9.87
C ASN A 84 -5.16 14.23 8.70
N VAL A 85 -5.80 13.81 7.62
CA VAL A 85 -5.13 13.52 6.35
C VAL A 85 -4.76 14.84 5.70
N VAL A 86 -3.46 15.11 5.60
CA VAL A 86 -2.94 16.34 4.98
C VAL A 86 -2.56 16.13 3.52
N MET A 87 -2.27 14.88 3.15
CA MET A 87 -2.03 14.46 1.78
C MET A 87 -2.44 13.01 1.61
N GLU A 88 -3.06 12.70 0.48
CA GLU A 88 -3.35 11.34 0.06
C GLU A 88 -3.11 11.23 -1.45
N PHE A 89 -2.24 10.29 -1.81
CA PHE A 89 -2.00 9.89 -3.18
C PHE A 89 -2.55 8.48 -3.36
N ARG A 90 -3.35 8.28 -4.41
CA ARG A 90 -3.91 6.97 -4.76
C ARG A 90 -3.47 6.63 -6.18
N SER A 91 -2.75 5.51 -6.36
CA SER A 91 -2.28 5.10 -7.69
C SER A 91 -3.41 4.99 -8.71
N TRP A 92 -4.60 4.58 -8.25
CA TRP A 92 -5.81 4.44 -9.06
C TRP A 92 -6.28 5.74 -9.73
N ASP A 93 -6.00 6.90 -9.12
CA ASP A 93 -6.45 8.19 -9.64
C ASP A 93 -5.42 8.80 -10.63
N HIS A 94 -4.24 8.19 -10.75
CA HIS A 94 -3.11 8.75 -11.48
C HIS A 94 -2.58 7.87 -12.61
N PHE A 95 -2.84 6.56 -12.57
CA PHE A 95 -2.39 5.63 -13.60
C PHE A 95 -3.56 4.86 -14.20
N GLU A 96 -3.59 4.80 -15.53
CA GLU A 96 -4.53 3.93 -16.23
C GLU A 96 -4.12 2.46 -16.06
N LEU A 97 -5.10 1.60 -15.81
CA LEU A 97 -4.90 0.18 -15.56
C LEU A 97 -4.07 -0.56 -16.64
N PRO A 98 -4.33 -0.37 -17.95
CA PRO A 98 -3.50 -0.99 -18.98
C PRO A 98 -2.03 -0.56 -18.89
N SER A 99 -1.77 0.70 -18.52
CA SER A 99 -0.41 1.21 -18.34
C SER A 99 0.26 0.63 -17.10
N LEU A 100 -0.47 0.43 -16.01
CA LEU A 100 0.04 -0.25 -14.80
C LEU A 100 0.42 -1.69 -15.09
N VAL A 101 -0.44 -2.43 -15.80
CA VAL A 101 -0.16 -3.81 -16.21
C VAL A 101 1.09 -3.89 -17.08
N ALA A 102 1.30 -2.94 -17.99
CA ALA A 102 2.45 -2.93 -18.88
C ALA A 102 3.78 -2.59 -18.18
N GLN A 103 3.73 -1.89 -17.03
CA GLN A 103 4.90 -1.47 -16.25
C GLN A 103 5.21 -2.40 -15.08
N SER A 104 4.32 -3.34 -14.79
CA SER A 104 4.52 -4.31 -13.73
C SER A 104 5.42 -5.44 -14.20
N ASP A 105 6.42 -5.78 -13.38
CA ASP A 105 7.23 -6.98 -13.59
C ASP A 105 6.44 -8.28 -13.28
N ALA A 106 5.28 -8.14 -12.63
CA ALA A 106 4.42 -9.25 -12.26
C ALA A 106 3.71 -9.84 -13.48
N ARG A 107 4.04 -11.09 -13.80
CA ARG A 107 3.40 -11.80 -14.91
C ARG A 107 2.03 -12.30 -14.49
N PHE A 108 1.03 -12.03 -15.32
CA PHE A 108 -0.32 -12.57 -15.13
C PHE A 108 -0.31 -14.09 -14.93
N GLY A 109 -0.98 -14.56 -13.88
CA GLY A 109 -1.14 -15.99 -13.58
C GLY A 109 0.09 -16.66 -12.94
N VAL A 110 1.16 -15.91 -12.65
CA VAL A 110 2.29 -16.39 -11.86
C VAL A 110 2.11 -15.94 -10.41
N GLU A 111 2.16 -16.88 -9.46
CA GLU A 111 2.09 -16.54 -8.03
C GLU A 111 3.34 -15.77 -7.61
N GLU A 112 3.15 -14.60 -7.00
CA GLU A 112 4.25 -13.78 -6.49
C GLU A 112 4.48 -13.98 -4.98
N PRO A 113 5.73 -14.05 -4.52
CA PRO A 113 6.04 -14.11 -3.09
C PRO A 113 5.41 -12.94 -2.33
N GLY A 114 4.53 -13.23 -1.36
CA GLY A 114 3.85 -12.22 -0.56
C GLY A 114 2.45 -11.83 -1.04
N THR A 115 1.98 -12.39 -2.16
CA THR A 115 0.59 -12.24 -2.64
C THR A 115 -0.23 -13.51 -2.34
N ALA A 116 -1.55 -13.37 -2.13
CA ALA A 116 -2.43 -14.53 -2.02
C ALA A 116 -2.78 -15.09 -3.41
N PRO A 117 -3.15 -16.38 -3.54
CA PRO A 117 -3.58 -16.94 -4.82
C PRO A 117 -4.72 -16.13 -5.46
N GLY A 118 -4.52 -15.68 -6.71
CA GLY A 118 -5.48 -14.86 -7.45
C GLY A 118 -5.40 -13.35 -7.19
N GLU A 119 -4.40 -12.90 -6.44
CA GLU A 119 -4.00 -11.49 -6.38
C GLU A 119 -2.90 -11.22 -7.40
N TRP A 120 -2.95 -10.04 -8.00
CA TRP A 120 -1.95 -9.57 -8.95
C TRP A 120 -1.47 -8.18 -8.49
N ASP A 121 -0.20 -8.14 -8.10
CA ASP A 121 0.44 -6.95 -7.58
C ASP A 121 1.01 -6.11 -8.72
N LEU A 122 0.40 -4.97 -9.04
CA LEU A 122 0.76 -4.17 -10.19
C LEU A 122 1.70 -3.00 -9.86
N ILE A 123 1.74 -2.55 -8.60
CA ILE A 123 2.47 -1.33 -8.22
C ILE A 123 2.85 -1.27 -6.75
N HIS A 124 2.60 -2.31 -5.95
CA HIS A 124 3.12 -2.30 -4.59
C HIS A 124 4.65 -2.29 -4.61
N GLN A 125 5.28 -1.95 -3.47
CA GLN A 125 6.72 -1.67 -3.36
C GLN A 125 7.65 -2.79 -3.88
N ASN A 126 7.13 -3.99 -4.15
CA ASN A 126 7.85 -5.13 -4.70
C ASN A 126 7.69 -5.33 -6.23
N SER A 127 6.78 -4.63 -6.91
CA SER A 127 6.38 -4.90 -8.31
C SER A 127 6.76 -3.78 -9.31
N ALA A 128 7.09 -2.59 -8.83
CA ALA A 128 7.54 -1.50 -9.71
C ALA A 128 9.05 -1.61 -10.01
N THR A 129 9.41 -2.04 -11.22
CA THR A 129 10.76 -1.79 -11.75
C THR A 129 10.72 -0.56 -12.65
N PHE A 130 11.43 0.49 -12.24
CA PHE A 130 11.76 1.58 -13.14
C PHE A 130 12.99 1.14 -13.93
N THR A 131 12.77 0.39 -15.01
CA THR A 131 13.81 0.24 -16.03
C THR A 131 13.61 1.34 -17.06
N ASP A 132 14.45 2.38 -16.94
CA ASP A 132 14.68 3.38 -17.99
C ASP A 132 15.28 2.73 -19.24
#